data_AF-A0A9D4L5C2-F1
#
_entry.id   AF-A0A9D4L5C2-F1
#
_cell.length_a   1.000
_cell.length_b   1.000
_cell.length_c   1.000
_cell.angle_alpha   90.00
_cell.angle_beta   90.00
_cell.angle_gamma   90.00
#
_symmetry.space_group_name_H-M   'P 1'
#
loop_
_entity.id
_entity.type
_entity.pdbx_description
1 polymer ?
#
loop_
_entity_poly.entity_id
_entity_poly.type
_entity_poly.pdbx_seq_one_letter_code
_entity_poly.pdbx_strand_id
1 'polypeptide(L)' 'MELEGLKRGIAALREKGIQIKEIVTDRHMQIKNWLKDNHRNIKACDMYCAAHDVIRREKPD' A
#
# COMPACT_ATOMS: atom_id res chain seq x y z
N MET A 1 14.22 -6.82 5.76
CA MET A 1 14.69 -5.44 6.00
C MET A 1 13.65 -4.43 5.52
N GLU A 2 13.07 -4.64 4.33
CA GLU A 2 12.05 -3.74 3.74
C GLU A 2 10.79 -3.56 4.60
N LEU A 3 10.27 -4.63 5.21
CA LEU A 3 9.10 -4.54 6.10
C LEU A 3 9.35 -3.62 7.31
N GLU A 4 10.53 -3.71 7.91
CA GLU A 4 10.89 -2.87 9.05
C GLU A 4 11.10 -1.41 8.65
N GLY A 5 11.66 -1.17 7.46
CA GLY A 5 11.72 0.18 6.87
C GLY A 5 10.32 0.76 6.64
N LEU A 6 9.41 -0.03 6.07
CA LEU A 6 8.02 0.37 5.84
C LEU A 6 7.29 0.69 7.15
N LYS A 7 7.43 -0.16 8.18
CA LYS A 7 6.85 0.09 9.51
C LYS A 7 7.27 1.44 10.08
N ARG A 8 8.56 1.77 10.01
CA ARG A 8 9.10 3.06 10.46
C ARG A 8 8.53 4.22 9.64
N GLY A 9 8.45 4.08 8.32
CA GLY A 9 7.86 5.08 7.44
C GLY A 9 6.39 5.35 7.74
N ILE A 10 5.59 4.30 7.93
CA ILE A 10 4.17 4.42 8.30
C ILE A 10 4.02 5.09 9.67
N ALA A 11 4.86 4.74 10.65
CA ALA A 11 4.85 5.38 11.96
C ALA A 11 5.12 6.89 11.84
N ALA A 12 6.18 7.27 11.12
CA ALA A 12 6.53 8.68 10.91
C ALA A 12 5.43 9.49 10.18
N LEU A 13 4.72 8.88 9.22
CA LEU A 13 3.59 9.52 8.55
C LEU A 13 2.39 9.72 9.50
N ARG A 14 2.12 8.73 10.35
CA ARG A 14 1.06 8.82 11.37
C ARG A 14 1.36 9.88 12.42
N GLU A 15 2.62 10.00 12.86
CA GLU A 15 3.05 11.06 13.78
C GLU A 15 2.82 12.46 13.21
N LYS A 16 2.88 12.60 11.88
CA LYS A 16 2.56 13.84 11.15
C LYS A 16 1.06 14.02 10.86
N GLY A 17 0.20 13.13 11.35
CA GLY A 17 -1.24 13.16 11.09
C GLY A 17 -1.63 12.80 9.65
N ILE A 18 -0.71 12.24 8.86
CA ILE A 18 -0.98 11.88 7.46
C ILE A 18 -1.70 10.54 7.41
N GLN A 19 -2.91 10.53 6.84
CA GLN A 19 -3.63 9.30 6.55
C GLN A 19 -3.15 8.67 5.25
N ILE A 20 -2.80 7.39 5.32
CA ILE A 20 -2.41 6.58 4.17
C ILE A 20 -3.64 5.83 3.67
N LYS A 21 -4.04 6.09 2.42
CA LYS A 21 -5.19 5.42 1.78
C LYS A 21 -4.80 4.12 1.08
N GLU A 22 -3.65 4.12 0.41
CA GLU A 22 -3.18 3.00 -0.41
C GLU A 22 -1.65 2.89 -0.32
N ILE A 23 -1.15 1.66 -0.32
CA ILE A 23 0.27 1.34 -0.43
C ILE A 23 0.44 0.43 -1.63
N VAL A 24 1.34 0.84 -2.53
CA VAL A 24 1.72 0.07 -3.73
C VAL A 24 3.11 -0.51 -3.51
N THR A 25 3.25 -1.82 -3.68
CA THR A 25 4.53 -2.52 -3.54
C THR A 25 4.82 -3.40 -4.75
N ASP A 26 6.08 -3.75 -4.98
CA ASP A 26 6.39 -4.96 -5.75
C ASP A 26 5.84 -6.19 -4.99
N ARG A 27 5.76 -7.39 -5.56
CA ARG A 27 4.98 -8.54 -5.03
C ARG A 27 5.57 -9.18 -3.74
N HIS A 28 5.93 -8.38 -2.75
CA HIS A 28 6.42 -8.80 -1.45
C HIS A 28 5.25 -9.31 -0.59
N MET A 29 5.01 -10.62 -0.62
CA MET A 29 3.97 -11.29 0.17
C MET A 29 4.02 -10.92 1.66
N GLN A 30 5.22 -10.74 2.23
CA GLN A 30 5.38 -10.38 3.64
C GLN A 30 4.76 -9.01 3.97
N ILE A 31 4.92 -8.02 3.08
CA ILE A 31 4.33 -6.68 3.27
C ILE A 31 2.81 -6.75 3.11
N LYS A 32 2.33 -7.46 2.07
CA LYS A 32 0.90 -7.63 1.81
C LYS A 32 0.19 -8.30 2.98
N ASN A 33 0.76 -9.37 3.53
CA ASN A 33 0.21 -10.06 4.69
C ASN A 33 0.22 -9.14 5.91
N TRP A 34 1.35 -8.48 6.18
CA TRP A 34 1.45 -7.57 7.32
C TRP A 34 0.43 -6.41 7.25
N LEU A 35 0.24 -5.80 6.07
CA LEU A 35 -0.78 -4.76 5.87
C LEU A 35 -2.20 -5.31 6.07
N LYS A 36 -2.50 -6.51 5.57
CA LYS A 36 -3.80 -7.16 5.77
C LYS A 36 -4.11 -7.42 7.26
N ASP A 37 -3.09 -7.81 8.02
CA ASP A 37 -3.24 -8.14 9.43
C ASP A 37 -3.30 -6.90 10.34
N ASN A 38 -2.52 -5.85 10.03
CA ASN A 38 -2.31 -4.70 10.93
C ASN A 38 -2.97 -3.39 10.45
N HIS A 39 -3.32 -3.31 9.17
CA HIS A 39 -3.73 -2.07 8.50
C HIS A 39 -4.87 -2.30 7.50
N ARG A 40 -5.98 -2.90 7.96
CA ARG A 40 -7.16 -3.21 7.12
C ARG A 40 -7.77 -2.00 6.41
N ASN A 41 -7.51 -0.79 6.91
CA ASN A 41 -7.96 0.47 6.33
C ASN A 41 -7.06 0.98 5.19
N ILE A 42 -5.90 0.35 4.98
CA ILE A 42 -4.99 0.69 3.89
C ILE A 42 -5.20 -0.33 2.77
N LYS A 43 -5.51 0.15 1.57
CA LYS A 43 -5.56 -0.72 0.39
C LYS A 43 -4.12 -1.17 0.06
N ALA A 44 -3.88 -2.48 0.09
CA ALA A 44 -2.63 -3.09 -0.35
C ALA A 44 -2.78 -3.53 -1.81
N CYS A 45 -2.00 -2.91 -2.70
CA CYS A 45 -2.05 -3.15 -4.15
C CYS A 45 -0.64 -3.47 -4.63
N ASP A 46 -0.49 -4.44 -5.52
CA ASP A 46 0.79 -4.64 -6.21
C ASP A 46 0.87 -3.73 -7.45
N MET A 47 2.06 -3.63 -8.04
CA MET A 47 2.30 -2.76 -9.20
C MET A 47 1.36 -3.07 -10.39
N TYR A 48 0.98 -4.34 -10.59
CA TYR A 48 0.04 -4.74 -11.64
C TYR A 48 -1.39 -4.28 -11.32
N CYS A 49 -1.82 -4.45 -10.07
CA CYS A 49 -3.09 -3.93 -9.56
C CYS A 49 -3.16 -2.40 -9.74
N ALA A 50 -2.07 -1.68 -9.48
CA ALA A 50 -2.01 -0.23 -9.65
C ALA A 50 -2.08 0.17 -11.13
N ALA A 51 -1.30 -0.50 -12.00
CA ALA A 51 -1.31 -0.24 -13.44
C ALA A 51 -2.69 -0.52 -14.07
N HIS A 52 -3.34 -1.61 -13.67
CA HIS A 52 -4.67 -1.96 -14.16
C HIS A 52 -5.73 -0.94 -13.70
N ASP A 53 -5.65 -0.44 -12.47
CA ASP A 53 -6.58 0.59 -11.98
C ASP A 53 -6.43 1.91 -12.76
N VAL A 54 -5.20 2.29 -13.13
CA VAL A 54 -4.95 3.45 -14.00
C VAL A 54 -5.57 3.25 -15.38
N ILE A 55 -5.34 2.10 -16.01
CA ILE A 55 -5.89 1.78 -17.35
C ILE A 55 -7.43 1.83 -17.32
N ARG A 56 -8.06 1.30 -16.27
CA ARG A 56 -9.52 1.27 -16.12
C ARG A 56 -10.12 2.66 -15.91
N ARG A 57 -9.40 3.59 -15.26
CA ARG A 57 -9.85 4.97 -15.06
C ARG A 57 -9.78 5.80 -16.33
N GLU A 58 -8.79 5.53 -17.18
CA GLU A 58 -8.57 6.26 -18.45
C GLU A 58 -9.54 5.81 -19.56
N LYS A 59 -10.11 4.59 -19.44
CA LYS A 59 -11.14 4.07 -20.35
C LYS A 59 -12.34 3.54 -19.56
N PRO A 60 -13.20 4.43 -19.04
CA PRO A 60 -14.50 3.99 -18.56
C PRO A 60 -15.32 3.52 -19.77
N ASP A 61 -15.84 2.29 -19.70
CA ASP A 61 -16.82 1.75 -20.66
C ASP A 61 -17.97 2.72 -20.97
#